data_AF-A0A1B6I916-F1
#
_entry.id   AF-A0A1B6I916-F1
#
_cell.length_a   1.000
_cell.length_b   1.000
_cell.length_c   1.000
_cell.angle_alpha   90.00
_cell.angle_beta   90.00
_cell.angle_gamma   90.00
#
_symmetry.space_group_name_H-M   'P 1'
#
loop_
_entity.id
_entity.type
_entity.pdbx_description
1 polymer ?
#
loop_
_entity_poly.entity_id
_entity_poly.type
_entity_poly.pdbx_seq_one_letter_code
_entity_poly.pdbx_strand_id
1 'polypeptide(L)'
;NMEFEGRGRCVTANYTNGEKSNTVDVINSIIREPSNKIFTMDGTMVLEDPSKNEGKFEVILPTHFMWWNTVIKGSFWVLDTDYESYSVGYSCAQFFWFFHDYTAILFSRVQDLSQDEEQQTKFFKQTYQVLIDHNLDPANFKISVNKNCTV
;
A
#
# COMPACT_ATOMS: atom_id res chain seq x y z
N ASN A 1 -2.74 -0.99 17.91
CA ASN A 1 -2.89 -0.76 16.46
C ASN A 1 -2.49 -2.01 15.75
N MET A 2 -3.49 -2.75 15.26
CA MET A 2 -3.30 -3.91 14.40
C MET A 2 -2.87 -3.36 13.04
N GLU A 3 -1.67 -3.70 12.59
CA GLU A 3 -1.22 -3.36 11.24
C GLU A 3 -1.90 -4.34 10.29
N PHE A 4 -2.63 -3.87 9.27
CA PHE A 4 -3.37 -4.72 8.32
C PHE A 4 -2.46 -5.76 7.64
N GLU A 5 -1.19 -5.39 7.42
CA GLU A 5 -0.15 -6.25 6.84
C GLU A 5 0.38 -7.31 7.84
N GLY A 6 0.06 -7.15 9.12
CA GLY A 6 0.63 -7.90 10.22
C GLY A 6 2.03 -7.41 10.62
N ARG A 7 2.55 -7.94 11.73
CA ARG A 7 3.89 -7.60 12.22
C ARG A 7 4.96 -8.18 11.28
N GLY A 8 5.79 -7.31 10.72
CA GLY A 8 6.89 -7.74 9.87
C GLY A 8 7.81 -6.60 9.42
N ARG A 9 8.56 -6.88 8.36
CA ARG A 9 9.54 -5.98 7.76
C ARG A 9 9.56 -6.17 6.25
N CYS A 10 10.16 -5.21 5.55
CA CYS A 10 10.37 -5.23 4.10
C CYS A 10 9.06 -5.42 3.33
N VAL A 11 8.08 -4.60 3.68
CA VAL A 11 6.79 -4.55 3.00
C VAL A 11 7.01 -4.01 1.59
N THR A 12 6.47 -4.69 0.60
CA THR A 12 6.48 -4.23 -0.80
C THR A 12 5.12 -4.43 -1.44
N ALA A 13 4.81 -3.58 -2.42
CA ALA A 13 3.64 -3.69 -3.28
C ALA A 13 4.09 -3.53 -4.73
N ASN A 14 3.93 -4.58 -5.53
CA ASN A 14 4.26 -4.57 -6.95
C ASN A 14 2.98 -4.50 -7.76
N TYR A 15 2.92 -3.53 -8.68
CA TYR A 15 1.76 -3.27 -9.52
C TYR A 15 2.13 -3.53 -10.98
N THR A 16 1.30 -4.29 -11.69
CA THR A 16 1.46 -4.56 -13.13
C THR A 16 0.14 -4.33 -13.85
N ASN A 17 0.20 -4.02 -15.16
CA ASN A 17 -1.01 -3.97 -15.97
C ASN A 17 -1.69 -5.34 -15.95
N GLY A 18 -2.99 -5.35 -15.64
CA GLY A 18 -3.78 -6.58 -15.69
C GLY A 18 -4.12 -6.98 -17.12
N GLU A 19 -4.60 -8.22 -17.28
CA GLU A 19 -4.96 -8.77 -18.59
C GLU A 19 -6.09 -7.99 -19.27
N LYS A 20 -6.97 -7.35 -18.50
CA LYS A 20 -8.09 -6.56 -19.00
C LYS A 20 -7.75 -5.07 -18.98
N SER A 21 -8.33 -4.33 -19.93
CA SER A 21 -8.27 -2.86 -19.90
C SER A 21 -8.77 -2.32 -18.56
N ASN A 22 -8.08 -1.30 -18.03
CA ASN A 22 -8.40 -0.63 -16.77
C ASN A 22 -8.25 -1.50 -15.51
N THR A 23 -7.53 -2.62 -15.61
CA THR A 23 -7.19 -3.46 -14.46
C THR A 23 -5.70 -3.41 -14.16
N VAL A 24 -5.35 -3.51 -12.89
CA VAL A 24 -3.98 -3.55 -12.37
C VAL A 24 -3.88 -4.76 -11.45
N ASP A 25 -2.91 -5.62 -11.68
CA ASP A 25 -2.60 -6.72 -10.77
C ASP A 25 -1.64 -6.23 -9.68
N VAL A 26 -1.85 -6.72 -8.46
CA VAL A 26 -1.10 -6.30 -7.28
C VAL A 26 -0.55 -7.52 -6.57
N ILE A 27 0.74 -7.47 -6.22
CA ILE A 27 1.37 -8.45 -5.35
C ILE A 27 1.96 -7.70 -4.16
N ASN A 28 1.32 -7.86 -3.00
CA ASN A 28 1.87 -7.38 -1.73
C ASN A 28 2.74 -8.47 -1.11
N SER A 29 3.86 -8.09 -0.49
CA SER A 29 4.78 -9.01 0.18
C SER A 29 5.27 -8.42 1.49
N ILE A 30 5.49 -9.29 2.48
CA ILE A 30 6.07 -8.94 3.79
C ILE A 30 6.90 -10.11 4.33
N ILE A 31 8.00 -9.82 5.00
CA ILE A 31 8.70 -10.82 5.82
C ILE A 31 8.09 -10.79 7.22
N ARG A 32 7.38 -11.86 7.58
CA ARG A 32 6.68 -11.98 8.86
C ARG A 32 7.61 -12.29 10.01
N GLU A 33 7.48 -11.51 11.08
CA GLU A 33 8.20 -11.73 12.32
C GLU A 33 7.29 -12.33 13.40
N PRO A 34 7.76 -13.31 14.19
CA PRO A 34 9.15 -13.79 14.31
C PRO A 34 9.50 -14.95 13.36
N SER A 35 8.62 -15.32 12.43
CA SER A 35 8.79 -16.55 11.63
C SER A 35 9.91 -16.49 10.59
N ASN A 36 10.37 -15.28 10.24
CA ASN A 36 11.27 -15.00 9.12
C ASN A 36 10.81 -15.71 7.83
N LYS A 37 9.52 -15.63 7.50
CA LYS A 37 8.95 -16.20 6.26
C LYS A 37 8.32 -15.10 5.43
N ILE A 38 8.51 -15.19 4.12
CA ILE A 38 7.80 -14.34 3.17
C ILE A 38 6.32 -14.74 3.16
N PHE A 39 5.45 -13.75 3.30
CA PHE A 39 4.04 -13.86 3.01
C PHE A 39 3.71 -12.94 1.85
N THR A 40 2.99 -13.47 0.86
CA THR A 40 2.48 -12.70 -0.26
C THR A 40 0.96 -12.71 -0.28
N MET A 41 0.38 -11.66 -0.84
CA MET A 41 -1.05 -11.56 -1.09
C MET A 41 -1.26 -10.92 -2.46
N ASP A 42 -1.85 -11.70 -3.35
CA ASP A 42 -2.21 -11.29 -4.70
C ASP A 42 -3.56 -10.58 -4.68
N GLY A 43 -3.76 -9.65 -5.60
CA GLY A 43 -4.99 -8.89 -5.74
C GLY A 43 -5.12 -8.25 -7.10
N THR A 44 -6.27 -7.63 -7.32
CA THR A 44 -6.54 -6.85 -8.53
C THR A 44 -7.14 -5.52 -8.13
N MET A 45 -6.82 -4.48 -8.88
CA MET A 45 -7.41 -3.16 -8.78
C MET A 45 -8.09 -2.80 -10.09
N VAL A 46 -9.22 -2.10 -10.01
CA VAL A 46 -9.97 -1.62 -11.16
C VAL A 46 -10.25 -0.14 -10.97
N LEU A 47 -10.13 0.68 -12.02
CA LEU A 47 -10.48 2.10 -11.93
C LEU A 47 -11.94 2.25 -11.45
N GLU A 48 -12.17 3.11 -10.45
CA GLU A 48 -13.53 3.38 -9.94
C GLU A 48 -14.42 3.99 -11.03
N ASP A 49 -13.85 4.88 -11.84
CA ASP A 49 -14.52 5.50 -12.97
C ASP A 49 -13.54 5.66 -14.14
N PRO A 50 -13.54 4.71 -15.11
CA PRO A 50 -12.64 4.74 -16.26
C PRO A 50 -12.84 5.95 -17.20
N SER A 51 -13.95 6.69 -17.05
CA SER A 51 -14.20 7.90 -17.84
C SER A 51 -13.52 9.14 -17.26
N LYS A 52 -13.04 9.03 -16.01
CA LYS A 52 -12.31 10.07 -15.31
C LYS A 52 -10.82 9.77 -15.31
N ASN A 53 -10.03 10.82 -15.49
CA ASN A 53 -8.57 10.74 -15.39
C ASN A 53 -8.14 10.92 -13.92
N GLU A 54 -8.54 9.99 -13.05
CA GLU A 54 -8.28 10.02 -11.61
C GLU A 54 -7.55 8.75 -11.15
N GLY A 55 -6.69 8.87 -10.13
CA GLY A 55 -5.98 7.74 -9.54
C GLY A 55 -6.80 6.99 -8.47
N LYS A 56 -8.07 6.67 -8.75
CA LYS A 56 -8.97 6.01 -7.79
C LYS A 56 -9.37 4.63 -8.26
N PHE A 57 -9.27 3.66 -7.34
CA PHE A 57 -9.43 2.26 -7.65
C PHE A 57 -10.31 1.52 -6.63
N GLU A 58 -11.13 0.60 -7.10
CA GLU A 58 -11.66 -0.50 -6.28
C GLU A 58 -10.57 -1.58 -6.19
N VAL A 59 -10.16 -1.93 -4.97
CA VAL A 59 -9.23 -3.02 -4.68
C VAL A 59 -10.01 -4.29 -4.38
N ILE A 60 -9.56 -5.40 -4.94
CA ILE A 60 -10.16 -6.72 -4.83
C ILE A 60 -9.05 -7.68 -4.37
N LEU A 61 -9.14 -8.14 -3.12
CA LEU A 61 -8.21 -9.10 -2.54
C LEU A 61 -8.92 -10.44 -2.35
N PRO A 62 -8.66 -11.44 -3.20
CA PRO A 62 -9.16 -12.80 -2.98
C PRO A 62 -8.49 -13.40 -1.75
N THR A 63 -9.29 -13.86 -0.80
CA THR A 63 -8.79 -14.49 0.42
C THR A 63 -9.43 -15.85 0.64
N HIS A 64 -8.62 -16.76 1.16
CA HIS A 64 -9.03 -18.11 1.46
C HIS A 64 -8.92 -18.33 2.97
N PHE A 65 -10.07 -18.43 3.64
CA PHE A 65 -10.12 -18.72 5.07
C PHE A 65 -10.77 -20.08 5.32
N MET A 66 -9.96 -21.04 5.79
CA MET A 66 -10.33 -22.45 5.99
C MET A 66 -10.89 -23.10 4.72
N TRP A 67 -12.22 -23.18 4.57
CA TRP A 67 -12.92 -23.76 3.41
C TRP A 67 -13.76 -22.72 2.67
N TRP A 68 -13.62 -21.43 3.03
CA TRP A 68 -14.40 -20.35 2.45
C TRP A 68 -13.52 -19.44 1.59
N ASN A 69 -13.89 -19.34 0.31
CA ASN A 69 -13.42 -18.30 -0.57
C ASN A 69 -14.22 -17.03 -0.31
N THR A 70 -13.55 -15.97 0.10
CA THR A 70 -14.16 -14.65 0.28
C THR A 70 -13.28 -13.58 -0.38
N VAL A 71 -13.89 -12.45 -0.66
CA VAL A 71 -13.21 -11.33 -1.33
C VAL A 71 -13.30 -10.13 -0.40
N ILE A 72 -12.15 -9.58 -0.04
CA ILE A 72 -12.08 -8.28 0.62
C ILE A 72 -12.11 -7.22 -0.48
N LYS A 73 -13.04 -6.28 -0.35
CA LYS A 73 -13.13 -5.11 -1.22
C LYS A 73 -12.77 -3.85 -0.43
N GLY A 74 -12.11 -2.92 -1.10
CA GLY A 74 -11.78 -1.62 -0.54
C GLY A 74 -11.60 -0.58 -1.63
N SER A 75 -11.46 0.68 -1.25
CA SER A 75 -11.03 1.74 -2.15
C SER A 75 -9.55 2.04 -1.92
N PHE A 76 -8.83 2.38 -2.99
CA PHE A 76 -7.46 2.86 -2.94
C PHE A 76 -7.30 4.05 -3.87
N TRP A 77 -6.91 5.18 -3.29
CA TRP A 77 -6.75 6.45 -3.98
C TRP A 77 -5.28 6.85 -3.95
N VAL A 78 -4.73 7.19 -5.12
CA VAL A 78 -3.44 7.86 -5.22
C VAL A 78 -3.67 9.34 -5.00
N LEU A 79 -3.21 9.87 -3.86
CA LEU A 79 -3.35 11.28 -3.51
C LEU A 79 -2.38 12.14 -4.31
N ASP A 80 -1.12 11.69 -4.42
CA ASP A 80 -0.11 12.30 -5.27
C ASP A 80 1.00 11.27 -5.61
N THR A 81 1.71 11.50 -6.71
CA THR A 81 2.82 10.66 -7.16
C THR A 81 3.63 11.40 -8.21
N ASP A 82 4.95 11.23 -8.19
CA ASP A 82 5.81 11.62 -9.33
C ASP A 82 6.12 10.45 -10.27
N TYR A 83 5.50 9.29 -10.03
CA TYR A 83 5.65 8.01 -10.74
C TYR A 83 7.03 7.34 -10.59
N GLU A 84 8.08 8.15 -10.46
CA GLU A 84 9.48 7.74 -10.53
C GLU A 84 10.15 7.53 -9.17
N SER A 85 9.68 8.19 -8.11
CA SER A 85 10.36 8.16 -6.81
C SER A 85 9.44 7.94 -5.62
N TYR A 86 8.24 8.54 -5.61
CA TYR A 86 7.30 8.42 -4.51
C TYR A 86 5.85 8.33 -4.98
N SER A 87 5.00 7.74 -4.13
CA SER A 87 3.55 7.93 -4.19
C SER A 87 2.95 7.94 -2.79
N VAL A 88 1.81 8.62 -2.66
CA VAL A 88 1.01 8.64 -1.43
C VAL A 88 -0.34 8.00 -1.73
N GLY A 89 -0.57 6.83 -1.13
CA GLY A 89 -1.84 6.11 -1.24
C GLY A 89 -2.73 6.35 -0.03
N TYR A 90 -4.04 6.37 -0.25
CA TYR A 90 -5.05 6.36 0.80
C TYR A 90 -6.03 5.22 0.54
N SER A 91 -6.17 4.33 1.51
CA SER A 91 -6.98 3.14 1.43
C SER A 91 -8.09 3.16 2.46
N CYS A 92 -9.27 2.66 2.06
CA CYS A 92 -10.36 2.34 2.97
C CYS A 92 -10.75 0.89 2.72
N ALA A 93 -10.62 0.04 3.73
CA ALA A 93 -11.06 -1.35 3.66
C ALA A 93 -12.22 -1.58 4.63
N GLN A 94 -13.27 -2.25 4.14
CA GLN A 94 -14.45 -2.58 4.94
C GLN A 94 -14.33 -4.01 5.45
N PHE A 95 -14.43 -4.19 6.77
CA PHE A 95 -14.42 -5.50 7.42
C PHE A 95 -15.67 -5.69 8.28
N PHE A 96 -16.21 -6.90 8.29
CA PHE A 96 -17.42 -7.26 9.04
C PHE A 96 -18.57 -6.26 8.88
N TRP A 97 -18.90 -5.86 7.64
CA TRP A 97 -20.08 -5.06 7.25
C TRP A 97 -20.15 -3.63 7.82
N PHE A 98 -19.50 -3.29 8.94
CA PHE A 98 -19.61 -1.97 9.58
C PHE A 98 -18.28 -1.39 10.08
N PHE A 99 -17.18 -2.16 10.13
CA PHE A 99 -15.87 -1.58 10.42
C PHE A 99 -15.21 -1.09 9.15
N HIS A 100 -14.67 0.13 9.22
CA HIS A 100 -13.84 0.72 8.18
C HIS A 100 -12.45 0.91 8.76
N ASP A 101 -11.44 0.43 8.04
CA ASP A 101 -10.06 0.71 8.33
C ASP A 101 -9.52 1.69 7.29
N TYR A 102 -9.10 2.86 7.76
CA TYR A 102 -8.56 3.92 6.92
C TYR A 102 -7.06 3.95 7.12
N THR A 103 -6.31 3.76 6.04
CA THR A 103 -4.85 3.71 6.08
C THR A 103 -4.27 4.56 4.96
N ALA A 104 -3.35 5.45 5.30
CA ALA A 104 -2.53 6.14 4.33
C ALA A 104 -1.13 5.49 4.31
N ILE A 105 -0.55 5.37 3.11
CA ILE A 105 0.71 4.68 2.89
C ILE A 105 1.62 5.56 2.05
N LEU A 106 2.87 5.70 2.49
CA LEU A 106 3.91 6.44 1.77
C LEU A 106 4.80 5.41 1.07
N PHE A 107 4.78 5.38 -0.26
CA PHE A 107 5.55 4.42 -1.05
C PHE A 107 6.80 5.08 -1.63
N SER A 108 7.94 4.43 -1.43
CA SER A 108 9.22 4.77 -2.06
C SER A 108 9.56 3.72 -3.11
N ARG A 109 10.20 4.13 -4.22
CA ARG A 109 10.80 3.18 -5.18
C ARG A 109 12.08 2.51 -4.65
N VAL A 110 12.69 3.08 -3.61
CA VAL A 110 13.88 2.52 -2.94
C VAL A 110 13.48 1.82 -1.64
N GLN A 111 13.99 0.61 -1.43
CA GLN A 111 13.71 -0.21 -0.25
C GLN A 111 14.21 0.46 1.04
N ASP A 112 15.51 0.78 1.12
CA ASP A 112 16.12 1.39 2.31
C ASP A 112 16.57 2.83 2.01
N LEU A 113 15.70 3.80 2.32
CA LEU A 113 16.01 5.22 2.18
C LEU A 113 17.15 5.69 3.11
N SER A 114 17.50 4.94 4.16
CA SER A 114 18.57 5.38 5.08
C SER A 114 19.99 5.28 4.51
N GLN A 115 20.13 4.74 3.29
CA GLN A 115 21.40 4.67 2.57
C GLN A 115 21.77 6.01 1.89
N ASP A 116 20.79 6.90 1.69
CA ASP A 116 20.98 8.19 1.02
C ASP A 116 20.16 9.27 1.73
N GLU A 117 20.85 10.17 2.43
CA GLU A 117 20.22 11.24 3.23
C GLU A 117 19.48 12.26 2.37
N GLU A 118 19.98 12.56 1.17
CA GLU A 118 19.34 13.51 0.25
C GLU A 118 18.02 12.92 -0.26
N GLN A 119 18.06 11.67 -0.70
CA GLN A 119 16.87 10.95 -1.17
C GLN A 119 15.85 10.79 -0.04
N GLN A 120 16.28 10.44 1.17
CA GLN A 120 15.42 10.32 2.33
C GLN A 120 14.73 11.64 2.68
N THR A 121 15.50 12.73 2.74
CA THR A 121 14.97 14.06 3.05
C THR A 121 13.97 14.51 1.99
N LYS A 122 14.28 14.30 0.72
CA LYS A 122 13.40 14.61 -0.40
C LYS A 122 12.08 13.83 -0.30
N PHE A 123 12.16 12.52 -0.07
CA PHE A 123 10.99 11.65 0.08
C PHE A 123 10.04 12.13 1.18
N PHE A 124 10.56 12.35 2.40
CA PHE A 124 9.72 12.77 3.52
C PHE A 124 9.16 14.18 3.33
N LYS A 125 9.95 15.10 2.76
CA LYS A 125 9.46 16.46 2.46
C LYS A 125 8.27 16.43 1.49
N GLN A 126 8.37 15.68 0.40
CA GLN A 126 7.30 15.59 -0.60
C GLN A 126 6.07 14.91 -0.02
N THR A 127 6.25 13.72 0.55
CA THR A 127 5.12 12.93 1.07
C THR A 127 4.41 13.61 2.23
N TYR A 128 5.13 14.26 3.15
CA TYR A 128 4.49 14.97 4.27
C TYR A 128 3.72 16.20 3.81
N GLN A 129 4.16 16.90 2.75
CA GLN A 129 3.38 18.00 2.20
C GLN A 129 2.03 17.49 1.67
N VAL A 130 2.03 16.38 0.94
CA VAL A 130 0.78 15.75 0.45
C VAL A 130 -0.13 15.37 1.61
N LEU A 131 0.41 14.82 2.69
CA LEU A 131 -0.38 14.52 3.89
C LEU A 131 -1.04 15.79 4.47
N ILE A 132 -0.27 16.87 4.63
CA ILE A 132 -0.77 18.14 5.17
C ILE A 132 -1.87 18.73 4.27
N ASP A 133 -1.67 18.71 2.95
CA ASP A 133 -2.63 19.21 1.97
C ASP A 133 -3.96 18.44 1.99
N HIS A 134 -3.93 17.19 2.49
CA HIS A 134 -5.08 16.31 2.67
C HIS A 134 -5.55 16.17 4.13
N ASN A 135 -5.09 17.04 5.04
CA ASN A 135 -5.46 17.04 6.47
C ASN A 135 -5.09 15.74 7.21
N LEU A 136 -4.05 15.04 6.76
CA LEU A 136 -3.46 13.87 7.43
C LEU A 136 -2.23 14.31 8.22
N ASP A 137 -2.15 13.95 9.50
CA ASP A 137 -1.03 14.32 10.36
C ASP A 137 0.14 13.33 10.18
N PRO A 138 1.32 13.79 9.68
CA PRO A 138 2.51 12.94 9.54
C PRO A 138 2.96 12.28 10.84
N ALA A 139 2.67 12.86 12.00
CA ALA A 139 3.05 12.30 13.31
C ALA A 139 2.37 10.96 13.63
N ASN A 140 1.27 10.64 12.94
CA ASN A 140 0.57 9.36 13.10
C ASN A 140 1.18 8.21 12.29
N PHE A 141 2.14 8.50 11.40
CA PHE A 141 2.75 7.50 10.54
C PHE A 141 3.86 6.75 11.27
N LYS A 142 3.98 5.46 10.94
CA LYS A 142 5.07 4.60 11.39
C LYS A 142 5.97 4.26 10.21
N ILE A 143 7.27 4.35 10.44
CA ILE A 143 8.26 3.98 9.43
C ILE A 143 8.40 2.45 9.43
N SER A 144 8.22 1.82 8.27
CA SER A 144 8.43 0.39 8.10
C SER A 144 9.92 0.03 8.21
N VAL A 145 10.20 -1.16 8.72
CA VAL A 145 11.58 -1.66 8.80
C VAL A 145 11.99 -2.23 7.45
N ASN A 146 12.91 -1.58 6.74
CA ASN A 146 13.32 -1.97 5.38
C ASN A 146 14.77 -2.45 5.28
N LYS A 147 15.28 -3.04 6.38
CA LYS A 147 16.63 -3.59 6.47
C LYS A 147 16.58 -5.11 6.56
N ASN A 148 17.68 -5.75 6.14
CA ASN A 148 17.89 -7.19 6.16
C ASN A 148 16.85 -8.00 5.35
N CYS A 149 16.32 -7.48 4.24
CA CYS A 149 15.17 -8.02 3.49
C CYS A 149 15.34 -9.38 2.79
N THR A 150 16.29 -10.19 3.24
CA THR A 150 16.50 -11.57 2.83
C THR A 150 16.02 -12.51 3.95
N VAL A 151 15.57 -13.70 3.56
CA VAL A 151 15.14 -14.79 4.46
C VAL A 151 16.20 -15.89 4.49
#